data_AF-A0A9X5XPG3-F1
#
_entry.id   AF-A0A9X5XPG3-F1
#
_cell.length_a   1.000
_cell.length_b   1.000
_cell.length_c   1.000
_cell.angle_alpha   90.00
_cell.angle_beta   90.00
_cell.angle_gamma   90.00
#
_symmetry.space_group_name_H-M   'P 1'
#
loop_
_entity.id
_entity.type
_entity.pdbx_description
1 polymer ?
#
loop_
_entity_poly.entity_id
_entity_poly.type
_entity_poly.pdbx_seq_one_letter_code
_entity_poly.pdbx_strand_id
1 'polypeptide(L)' 'MTRKLNNFYDVLQLLKKYGYIIYFKDPQDMYEMMLQEIKSLYHFELLTKDEYLKCIMIINQRRNEHK' A
#
# COMPACT_ATOMS: atom_id res chain seq x y z
N MET A 1 4.54 15.32 -10.73
CA MET A 1 3.84 15.51 -9.44
C MET A 1 4.29 14.43 -8.48
N THR A 2 5.01 14.77 -7.42
CA THR A 2 5.47 13.80 -6.42
C THR A 2 4.33 13.52 -5.44
N ARG A 3 3.84 12.28 -5.38
CA ARG A 3 2.82 11.89 -4.38
C ARG A 3 3.48 11.87 -3.00
N LYS A 4 2.84 12.48 -2.00
CA LYS A 4 3.32 12.42 -0.61
C LYS A 4 2.84 11.10 0.01
N LEU A 5 3.78 10.19 0.27
CA LEU A 5 3.57 8.90 0.93
C LEU A 5 4.39 8.89 2.22
N ASN A 6 3.79 9.36 3.32
CA ASN A 6 4.46 9.51 4.61
C ASN A 6 3.88 8.59 5.68
N ASN A 7 2.62 8.18 5.55
CA ASN A 7 1.93 7.37 6.53
C ASN A 7 1.02 6.33 5.87
N PHE A 8 0.44 5.44 6.69
CA PHE A 8 -0.44 4.37 6.22
C PHE A 8 -1.71 4.90 5.54
N TYR A 9 -2.24 6.03 6.01
CA TYR A 9 -3.43 6.65 5.40
C TYR A 9 -3.15 7.13 3.96
N ASP A 10 -1.95 7.63 3.68
CA ASP A 10 -1.56 8.01 2.31
C ASP A 10 -1.57 6.80 1.36
N VAL A 11 -1.15 5.63 1.85
CA VAL A 11 -1.20 4.36 1.09
C VAL A 11 -2.65 3.95 0.84
N LEU A 12 -3.54 4.10 1.82
CA LEU A 12 -4.98 3.86 1.63
C LEU A 12 -5.59 4.80 0.60
N GLN A 13 -5.26 6.09 0.62
CA GLN A 13 -5.73 7.06 -0.37
C GLN A 13 -5.21 6.74 -1.78
N LEU A 14 -3.96 6.28 -1.88
CA LEU A 14 -3.40 5.81 -3.14
C LEU A 14 -4.20 4.63 -3.70
N LEU A 15 -4.40 3.58 -2.89
CA LEU A 15 -5.18 2.40 -3.29
C LEU A 15 -6.61 2.78 -3.70
N LYS A 16 -7.27 3.64 -2.91
CA LYS A 16 -8.60 4.17 -3.22
C LYS A 16 -8.65 4.92 -4.55
N LYS A 17 -7.61 5.68 -4.90
CA LYS A 17 -7.53 6.40 -6.19
C LYS A 17 -7.52 5.43 -7.38
N TYR A 18 -6.98 4.24 -7.20
CA TYR A 18 -7.00 3.16 -8.21
C TYR A 18 -8.21 2.23 -8.08
N GLY A 19 -9.18 2.55 -7.21
CA GLY A 19 -10.43 1.81 -7.05
C GLY A 19 -10.38 0.69 -6.01
N TYR A 20 -9.26 0.51 -5.31
CA TYR A 20 -9.14 -0.53 -4.28
C TYR A 20 -9.65 -0.03 -2.93
N ILE A 21 -10.66 -0.71 -2.40
CA ILE A 21 -11.12 -0.56 -1.01
C ILE A 21 -10.93 -1.92 -0.34
N ILE A 22 -9.86 -2.04 0.44
CA ILE A 22 -9.43 -3.30 1.04
C ILE A 22 -9.79 -3.28 2.52
N TYR A 23 -10.62 -4.22 2.96
CA TYR A 23 -11.03 -4.36 4.35
C TYR A 23 -11.30 -5.83 4.66
N PHE A 24 -10.54 -6.39 5.61
CA PHE A 24 -10.69 -7.76 6.07
C PHE A 24 -10.88 -7.80 7.58
N LYS A 25 -11.44 -8.92 8.07
CA LYS A 25 -11.53 -9.19 9.51
C LYS A 25 -10.14 -9.43 10.11
N ASP A 26 -9.26 -10.12 9.39
CA ASP A 26 -7.88 -10.34 9.79
C ASP A 26 -6.97 -9.23 9.23
N PRO A 27 -6.24 -8.49 10.09
CA PRO A 27 -5.33 -7.44 9.64
C PRO A 27 -4.16 -7.96 8.79
N GLN A 28 -3.65 -9.17 9.05
CA GLN A 28 -2.54 -9.74 8.29
C GLN A 28 -2.96 -10.02 6.85
N ASP A 29 -4.15 -10.59 6.65
CA ASP A 29 -4.71 -10.81 5.32
C ASP A 29 -4.94 -9.47 4.59
N MET A 30 -5.39 -8.44 5.32
CA MET A 30 -5.54 -7.10 4.76
C MET A 30 -4.20 -6.53 4.27
N TYR A 31 -3.14 -6.62 5.08
CA TYR A 31 -1.82 -6.13 4.67
C TYR A 31 -1.25 -6.92 3.50
N GLU A 32 -1.44 -8.24 3.48
CA GLU A 32 -1.00 -9.09 2.37
C GLU A 32 -1.69 -8.70 1.06
N MET A 33 -3.02 -8.51 1.09
CA MET A 33 -3.77 -8.04 -0.07
C MET A 33 -3.29 -6.66 -0.54
N MET A 34 -3.06 -5.72 0.40
CA MET A 34 -2.52 -4.39 0.05
C MET A 34 -1.15 -4.49 -0.65
N LEU A 35 -0.26 -5.36 -0.18
CA LEU A 35 1.06 -5.57 -0.79
C LEU A 35 0.94 -6.12 -2.22
N GLN A 36 0.01 -7.05 -2.44
CA GLN A 36 -0.26 -7.60 -3.78
C GLN A 36 -0.73 -6.52 -4.74
N GLU A 37 -1.69 -5.69 -4.35
CA GLU A 37 -2.18 -4.61 -5.20
C GLU A 37 -1.11 -3.54 -5.50
N ILE A 38 -0.31 -3.17 -4.51
CA ILE A 38 0.82 -2.24 -4.71
C ILE A 38 1.85 -2.84 -5.69
N LYS A 39 2.12 -4.14 -5.61
CA LYS A 39 3.01 -4.84 -6.55
C LYS A 39 2.43 -4.86 -7.97
N SER A 40 1.13 -5.10 -8.12
CA SER A 40 0.43 -5.00 -9.40
C SER A 40 0.52 -3.59 -9.99
N LEU A 41 0.26 -2.56 -9.19
CA LEU A 41 0.39 -1.17 -9.62
C LEU A 41 1.80 -0.81 -10.09
N TYR A 42 2.84 -1.34 -9.43
CA TYR A 42 4.22 -1.16 -9.89
C TYR A 42 4.50 -1.94 -11.19
N HIS A 43 4.00 -3.16 -11.31
CA HIS A 43 4.16 -3.98 -12.53
C HIS A 43 3.54 -3.31 -13.77
N PHE A 44 2.39 -2.63 -13.61
CA PHE A 44 1.76 -1.84 -14.67
C PHE A 44 2.35 -0.43 -14.84
N GLU A 45 3.50 -0.14 -14.24
CA GLU A 45 4.20 1.16 -14.31
C GLU A 45 3.35 2.35 -13.80
N LEU A 46 2.33 2.09 -12.97
CA LEU A 46 1.46 3.11 -12.38
C LEU A 46 2.06 3.77 -11.13
N LEU A 47 3.16 3.19 -10.63
CA LEU A 47 3.97 3.69 -9.52
C LEU A 47 5.43 3.78 -9.96
N THR A 48 6.09 4.85 -9.51
CA THR A 48 7.54 4.92 -9.58
C THR A 48 8.18 3.94 -8.58
N LYS A 49 9.46 3.60 -8.78
CA LYS A 49 10.21 2.72 -7.86
C LYS A 49 10.22 3.27 -6.43
N ASP A 50 10.38 4.58 -6.25
CA ASP A 50 10.41 5.20 -4.93
C ASP A 50 9.04 5.15 -4.23
N GLU A 51 7.94 5.37 -4.98
CA GLU A 51 6.59 5.24 -4.45
C GLU A 51 6.29 3.81 -4.04
N TYR A 52 6.65 2.83 -4.88
CA TYR A 52 6.52 1.41 -4.57
C TYR A 52 7.26 1.06 -3.28
N LEU A 53 8.56 1.36 -3.18
CA LEU A 53 9.36 1.05 -1.99
C LEU A 53 8.80 1.70 -0.72
N LYS A 54 8.36 2.95 -0.81
CA LYS A 54 7.71 3.64 0.33
C LYS A 54 6.43 2.96 0.76
N CYS A 55 5.55 2.59 -0.17
CA CYS A 55 4.30 1.87 0.15
C CYS A 55 4.59 0.56 0.87
N ILE A 56 5.51 -0.26 0.34
CA ILE A 56 5.89 -1.54 0.93
C ILE A 56 6.44 -1.35 2.35
N MET A 57 7.32 -0.36 2.55
CA MET A 57 7.89 -0.04 3.87
C MET A 57 6.79 0.35 4.87
N ILE A 58 5.90 1.26 4.50
CA ILE A 58 4.82 1.75 5.37
C ILE A 58 3.87 0.61 5.76
N ILE A 59 3.48 -0.24 4.80
CA ILE A 59 2.60 -1.39 5.07
C ILE A 59 3.29 -2.37 6.02
N ASN A 60 4.57 -2.70 5.79
CA ASN A 60 5.32 -3.61 6.64
C ASN A 60 5.54 -3.07 8.06
N GLN A 61 5.79 -1.77 8.20
CA GLN A 61 5.88 -1.13 9.51
C GLN A 61 4.57 -1.32 10.28
N ARG A 62 3.43 -1.03 9.65
CA ARG A 62 2.12 -1.19 10.27
C ARG A 62 1.79 -2.66 10.59
N ARG A 63 2.16 -3.58 9.69
CA ARG A 63 2.02 -5.02 9.88
C ARG A 63 2.77 -5.54 11.10
N ASN A 64 3.96 -5.00 11.36
CA ASN A 64 4.79 -5.38 12.51
C ASN A 64 4.31 -4.75 13.83
N GLU A 65 3.67 -3.58 13.80
CA GLU A 65 3.04 -2.98 15.00
C GLU A 65 1.85 -3.82 15.51
N HIS A 66 1.22 -4.59 14.63
CA HIS A 66 0.04 -5.43 14.92
C HIS A 66 0.35 -6.94 14.97
N LYS A 67 1.63 -7.32 15.06
CA LYS A 67 2.06 -8.68 15.38
C LYS A 67 2.21 -8.86 16.88
#